data_AF-A0A840TUN4-F1
#
_entry.id   AF-A0A840TUN4-F1
#
_cell.length_a   1.000
_cell.length_b   1.000
_cell.length_c   1.000
_cell.angle_alpha   90.00
_cell.angle_beta   90.00
_cell.angle_gamma   90.00
#
_symmetry.space_group_name_H-M   'P 1'
#
loop_
_entity.id
_entity.type
_entity.pdbx_description
1 polymer ?
#
loop_
_entity_poly.entity_id
_entity_poly.type
_entity_poly.pdbx_seq_one_letter_code
_entity_poly.pdbx_strand_id
1 'polypeptide(L)'
;MKKTLFIILLLIVSCKSQNNDTSESKSAELVQFQIKVDSILNESIDPNKPGLAILIAYDGKMLIGKGYGVRNLETKEPITKSTNMEMASVSKQFTALAILSLVNDGKISLDDTVFKYLPFKTFKNITIKQLINHTSGIEDAEDYFGTYWDSTKIATNYDVLKWYSAENRNKNISGQIFEYNNGAYEVLPLIIEKVSKKNMKII
;
A
#
# COMPACT_ATOMS: atom_id res chain seq x y z
N MET A 1 67.88 26.66 46.65
CA MET A 1 66.76 25.71 46.43
C MET A 1 66.53 25.56 44.94
N LYS A 2 66.84 24.40 44.37
CA LYS A 2 66.73 24.09 42.94
C LYS A 2 65.25 23.92 42.55
N LYS A 3 64.76 24.64 41.54
CA LYS A 3 63.48 24.34 40.87
C LYS A 3 63.79 23.84 39.46
N THR A 4 63.67 22.53 39.29
CA THR A 4 63.78 21.85 38.00
C THR A 4 62.48 22.05 37.24
N LEU A 5 62.54 22.67 36.06
CA LEU A 5 61.39 22.87 35.17
C LEU A 5 61.32 21.67 34.21
N PHE A 6 60.29 20.83 34.36
CA PHE A 6 60.02 19.71 33.47
C PHE A 6 59.14 20.21 32.31
N ILE A 7 59.71 20.28 31.10
CA ILE A 7 58.93 20.55 29.88
C ILE A 7 58.49 19.20 29.33
N ILE A 8 57.19 18.91 29.46
CA ILE A 8 56.55 17.75 28.82
C ILE A 8 56.27 18.14 27.37
N LEU A 9 57.04 17.56 26.44
CA LEU A 9 56.78 17.65 25.01
C LEU A 9 55.65 16.66 24.66
N LEU A 10 54.42 17.16 24.53
CA LEU A 10 53.29 16.37 24.04
C LEU A 10 53.49 16.12 22.53
N LEU A 11 53.93 14.91 22.17
CA LEU A 11 53.84 14.37 20.82
C LEU A 11 52.38 14.10 20.50
N ILE A 12 51.73 15.02 19.78
CA ILE A 12 50.40 14.79 19.21
C ILE A 12 50.59 13.87 18.00
N VAL A 13 50.58 12.56 18.24
CA VAL A 13 50.40 11.58 17.15
C VAL A 13 48.94 11.68 16.72
N SER A 14 48.71 12.45 15.65
CA SER A 14 47.43 12.49 14.95
C SER A 14 47.18 11.12 14.31
N CYS A 15 46.47 10.23 15.01
CA CYS A 15 45.84 9.06 14.39
C CYS A 15 44.83 9.55 13.35
N LYS A 16 45.24 9.58 12.07
CA LYS A 16 44.30 9.57 10.96
C LYS A 16 43.58 8.22 10.99
N SER A 17 42.35 8.22 11.50
CA SER A 17 41.42 7.12 11.30
C SER A 17 41.21 6.94 9.80
N GLN A 18 41.59 5.79 9.25
CA GLN A 18 41.19 5.34 7.91
C GLN A 18 39.67 5.13 7.90
N ASN A 19 38.90 6.18 7.60
CA ASN A 19 37.46 6.10 7.40
C ASN A 19 37.08 5.84 5.93
N ASN A 20 38.03 5.48 5.06
CA ASN A 20 37.79 5.34 3.62
C ASN A 20 37.37 3.92 3.19
N ASP A 21 37.72 2.87 3.94
CA ASP A 21 37.49 1.48 3.50
C ASP A 21 36.02 1.01 3.60
N THR A 22 35.21 1.59 4.50
CA THR A 22 33.83 1.15 4.74
C THR A 22 32.82 1.68 3.72
N SER A 23 33.07 2.86 3.12
CA SER A 23 32.16 3.45 2.12
C SER A 23 32.32 2.79 0.74
N GLU A 24 33.55 2.46 0.35
CA GLU A 24 33.84 1.80 -0.93
C GLU A 24 33.45 0.32 -0.91
N SER A 25 33.66 -0.38 0.21
CA SER A 25 33.20 -1.76 0.37
C SER A 25 31.67 -1.87 0.30
N LYS A 26 30.95 -0.96 0.95
CA LYS A 26 29.48 -0.95 0.93
C LYS A 26 28.89 -0.61 -0.44
N SER A 27 29.55 0.26 -1.21
CA SER A 27 29.11 0.56 -2.59
C SER A 27 29.35 -0.62 -3.52
N ALA A 28 30.47 -1.33 -3.39
CA ALA A 28 30.75 -2.55 -4.15
C ALA A 28 29.74 -3.67 -3.87
N GLU A 29 29.36 -3.88 -2.60
CA GLU A 29 28.33 -4.85 -2.22
C GLU A 29 26.96 -4.53 -2.82
N LEU A 30 26.55 -3.26 -2.80
CA LEU A 30 25.29 -2.83 -3.43
C LEU A 30 25.30 -3.05 -4.94
N VAL A 31 26.42 -2.80 -5.61
CA VAL A 31 26.58 -3.09 -7.04
C VAL A 31 26.43 -4.59 -7.30
N GLN A 32 27.09 -5.45 -6.51
CA GLN A 32 26.94 -6.90 -6.65
C GLN A 32 25.51 -7.38 -6.38
N PHE A 33 24.84 -6.80 -5.40
CA PHE A 33 23.43 -7.08 -5.12
C PHE A 33 22.53 -6.69 -6.31
N GLN A 34 22.73 -5.50 -6.88
CA GLN A 34 22.00 -5.06 -8.08
C GLN A 34 22.25 -5.97 -9.28
N ILE A 35 23.49 -6.38 -9.52
CA ILE A 35 23.85 -7.33 -10.60
C ILE A 35 23.09 -8.65 -10.43
N LYS A 36 23.02 -9.17 -9.20
CA LYS A 36 22.31 -10.41 -8.92
C LYS A 36 20.80 -10.27 -9.17
N VAL A 37 20.20 -9.17 -8.74
CA VAL A 37 18.78 -8.88 -8.99
C VAL A 37 18.52 -8.72 -10.49
N ASP A 38 19.37 -7.99 -11.20
CA ASP A 38 19.28 -7.81 -12.65
C ASP A 38 19.39 -9.14 -13.39
N SER A 39 20.29 -10.03 -12.97
CA SER A 39 20.45 -11.36 -13.58
C SER A 39 19.15 -12.16 -13.50
N ILE A 40 18.52 -12.21 -12.32
CA ILE A 40 17.28 -12.98 -12.10
C ILE A 40 16.14 -12.43 -12.96
N LEU A 41 15.99 -11.10 -12.98
CA LEU A 41 14.86 -10.47 -13.67
C LEU A 41 15.03 -10.44 -15.18
N ASN A 42 16.25 -10.23 -15.70
CA ASN A 42 16.52 -10.28 -17.13
C ASN A 42 16.44 -11.70 -17.71
N GLU A 43 16.68 -12.74 -16.91
CA GLU A 43 16.46 -14.13 -17.32
C GLU A 43 14.96 -14.45 -17.47
N SER A 44 14.12 -13.82 -16.64
CA SER A 44 12.68 -14.12 -16.57
C SER A 44 11.80 -13.19 -17.41
N ILE A 45 12.29 -12.00 -17.77
CA ILE A 45 11.50 -10.94 -18.42
C ILE A 45 12.14 -10.56 -19.75
N ASP A 46 11.44 -10.85 -20.84
CA ASP A 46 11.82 -10.36 -22.18
C ASP A 46 11.70 -8.82 -22.21
N PRO A 47 12.75 -8.10 -22.63
CA PRO A 47 12.77 -6.63 -22.64
C PRO A 47 11.72 -6.01 -23.57
N ASN A 48 11.08 -6.78 -24.45
CA ASN A 48 10.05 -6.31 -25.40
C ASN A 48 8.61 -6.76 -25.03
N LYS A 49 8.44 -7.43 -23.88
CA LYS A 49 7.17 -7.95 -23.34
C LYS A 49 6.74 -7.15 -22.10
N PRO A 50 5.49 -7.30 -21.64
CA PRO A 50 5.09 -6.73 -20.35
C PRO A 50 6.04 -7.21 -19.26
N GLY A 51 6.31 -6.34 -18.29
CA GLY A 51 7.19 -6.68 -17.18
C GLY A 51 6.74 -6.03 -15.88
N LEU A 52 7.70 -5.66 -15.04
CA LEU A 52 7.44 -5.17 -13.69
C LEU A 52 8.42 -4.07 -13.28
N ALA A 53 8.05 -3.33 -12.24
CA ALA A 53 8.95 -2.45 -11.51
C ALA A 53 9.19 -3.03 -10.11
N ILE A 54 10.43 -2.94 -9.63
CA ILE A 54 10.79 -3.28 -8.24
C ILE A 54 11.33 -2.06 -7.52
N LEU A 55 11.04 -2.03 -6.21
CA LEU A 55 11.72 -1.18 -5.24
C LEU A 55 12.19 -2.06 -4.09
N ILE A 56 13.48 -1.99 -3.77
CA ILE A 56 14.07 -2.64 -2.59
C ILE A 56 14.67 -1.54 -1.73
N ALA A 57 14.24 -1.46 -0.48
CA ALA A 57 14.71 -0.48 0.47
C ALA A 57 15.08 -1.15 1.80
N TYR A 58 16.08 -0.57 2.48
CA TYR A 58 16.52 -1.00 3.80
C TYR A 58 16.88 0.24 4.62
N ASP A 59 16.45 0.28 5.88
CA ASP A 59 16.72 1.40 6.80
C ASP A 59 16.38 2.78 6.20
N GLY A 60 15.16 2.87 5.62
CA GLY A 60 14.66 4.08 4.99
C GLY A 60 15.36 4.51 3.69
N LYS A 61 16.35 3.74 3.21
CA LYS A 61 17.11 4.04 1.99
C LYS A 61 16.72 3.11 0.86
N MET A 62 16.40 3.69 -0.29
CA MET A 62 16.19 2.92 -1.52
C MET A 62 17.54 2.37 -2.00
N LEU A 63 17.63 1.04 -2.03
CA LEU A 63 18.79 0.31 -2.55
C LEU A 63 18.65 0.05 -4.05
N ILE A 64 17.44 -0.31 -4.49
CA ILE A 64 17.11 -0.59 -5.89
C ILE A 64 15.76 0.05 -6.22
N GLY A 65 15.66 0.66 -7.39
CA GLY A 65 14.42 1.18 -7.96
C GLY A 65 14.50 1.12 -9.49
N LYS A 66 13.93 0.08 -10.09
CA LYS A 66 14.15 -0.24 -11.51
C LYS A 66 12.95 -0.94 -12.14
N GLY A 67 12.77 -0.72 -13.44
CA GLY A 67 11.78 -1.40 -14.27
C GLY A 67 12.41 -2.36 -15.26
N TYR A 68 11.64 -3.38 -15.65
CA TYR A 68 12.01 -4.44 -16.59
C TYR A 68 10.83 -4.66 -17.55
N GLY A 69 11.12 -4.93 -18.82
CA GLY A 69 10.09 -5.04 -19.88
C GLY A 69 9.51 -3.67 -20.30
N VAL A 70 8.40 -3.72 -21.03
CA VAL A 70 7.71 -2.54 -21.59
C VAL A 70 6.37 -2.27 -20.92
N ARG A 71 6.03 -0.98 -20.76
CA ARG A 71 4.72 -0.52 -20.27
C ARG A 71 3.68 -0.39 -21.39
N ASN A 72 4.13 -0.38 -22.64
CA ASN A 72 3.28 -0.27 -23.82
C ASN A 72 3.82 -1.20 -24.92
N LEU A 73 2.94 -2.06 -25.45
CA LEU A 73 3.33 -3.09 -26.42
C LEU A 73 3.50 -2.57 -27.84
N GLU A 74 2.90 -1.42 -28.17
CA GLU A 74 2.99 -0.78 -29.47
C GLU A 74 4.21 0.14 -29.54
N THR A 75 4.32 1.08 -28.60
CA THR A 75 5.40 2.08 -28.57
C THR A 75 6.71 1.51 -28.01
N LYS A 76 6.66 0.34 -27.37
CA LYS A 76 7.79 -0.31 -26.68
C LYS A 76 8.46 0.57 -25.61
N GLU A 77 7.70 1.50 -25.04
CA GLU A 77 8.21 2.30 -23.93
C GLU A 77 8.58 1.42 -22.73
N PRO A 78 9.76 1.60 -22.12
CA PRO A 78 10.19 0.76 -21.02
C PRO A 78 9.40 1.04 -19.73
N ILE A 79 9.28 0.03 -18.89
CA ILE A 79 8.92 0.24 -17.48
C ILE A 79 10.09 0.93 -16.78
N THR A 80 9.79 1.95 -15.99
CA THR A 80 10.78 2.68 -15.19
C THR A 80 10.30 2.75 -13.74
N LYS A 81 11.17 3.18 -12.82
CA LYS A 81 10.78 3.44 -11.43
C LYS A 81 9.70 4.53 -11.26
N SER A 82 9.42 5.29 -12.33
CA SER A 82 8.41 6.35 -12.36
C SER A 82 7.17 5.96 -13.18
N THR A 83 7.08 4.71 -13.64
CA THR A 83 5.87 4.22 -14.33
C THR A 83 4.75 4.04 -13.32
N ASN A 84 3.62 4.71 -13.55
CA ASN A 84 2.39 4.50 -12.77
C ASN A 84 1.82 3.12 -13.07
N MET A 85 1.40 2.41 -12.02
CA MET A 85 0.81 1.08 -12.08
C MET A 85 -0.45 1.05 -11.23
N GLU A 86 -1.47 0.31 -11.66
CA GLU A 86 -2.67 0.11 -10.85
C GLU A 86 -2.35 -0.79 -9.66
N MET A 87 -2.52 -0.25 -8.45
CA MET A 87 -2.16 -0.95 -7.20
C MET A 87 -3.17 -2.05 -6.79
N ALA A 88 -4.32 -2.11 -7.48
CA ALA A 88 -5.39 -3.06 -7.20
C ALA A 88 -5.70 -3.18 -5.69
N SER A 89 -5.68 -4.40 -5.15
CA SER A 89 -6.02 -4.65 -3.75
C SER A 89 -5.01 -4.11 -2.73
N VAL A 90 -3.83 -3.65 -3.14
CA VAL A 90 -2.90 -2.93 -2.23
C VAL A 90 -3.51 -1.60 -1.79
N SER A 91 -4.43 -1.01 -2.59
CA SER A 91 -5.17 0.20 -2.24
C SER A 91 -5.99 0.09 -0.94
N LYS A 92 -6.39 -1.12 -0.55
CA LYS A 92 -7.19 -1.38 0.67
C LYS A 92 -6.51 -0.87 1.95
N GLN A 93 -5.17 -0.93 2.02
CA GLN A 93 -4.42 -0.43 3.17
C GLN A 93 -4.61 1.09 3.37
N PHE A 94 -4.69 1.85 2.27
CA PHE A 94 -4.92 3.29 2.32
C PHE A 94 -6.36 3.62 2.74
N THR A 95 -7.34 2.84 2.26
CA THR A 95 -8.74 2.96 2.73
C THR A 95 -8.86 2.66 4.22
N ALA A 96 -8.24 1.59 4.70
CA ALA A 96 -8.22 1.25 6.12
C ALA A 96 -7.53 2.35 6.94
N LEU A 97 -6.40 2.89 6.48
CA LEU A 97 -5.72 4.02 7.11
C LEU A 97 -6.62 5.26 7.20
N ALA A 98 -7.37 5.58 6.15
CA ALA A 98 -8.31 6.69 6.16
C ALA A 98 -9.43 6.51 7.19
N ILE A 99 -9.97 5.30 7.35
CA ILE A 99 -10.92 4.98 8.42
C ILE A 99 -10.26 5.12 9.80
N LEU A 100 -9.08 4.54 10.00
CA LEU A 100 -8.37 4.58 11.28
C LEU A 100 -7.98 6.02 11.67
N SER A 101 -7.70 6.88 10.69
CA SER A 101 -7.49 8.31 10.92
C SER A 101 -8.75 8.99 11.50
N LEU A 102 -9.93 8.69 10.96
CA LEU A 102 -11.20 9.18 11.51
C LEU A 102 -11.49 8.62 12.92
N VAL A 103 -11.08 7.38 13.19
CA VAL A 103 -11.17 6.77 14.54
C VAL A 103 -10.24 7.50 15.51
N ASN A 104 -8.99 7.75 15.11
CA ASN A 104 -8.01 8.48 15.92
C ASN A 104 -8.47 9.91 16.23
N ASP A 105 -9.15 10.56 15.29
CA ASP A 105 -9.78 11.87 15.48
C ASP A 105 -11.06 11.83 16.35
N GLY A 106 -11.49 10.65 16.82
CA GLY A 106 -12.71 10.48 17.62
C GLY A 106 -14.01 10.72 16.85
N LYS A 107 -13.98 10.73 15.51
CA LYS A 107 -15.16 11.00 14.68
C LYS A 107 -16.06 9.79 14.49
N ILE A 108 -15.48 8.59 14.52
CA ILE A 108 -16.17 7.30 14.40
C ILE A 108 -15.50 6.27 15.33
N SER A 109 -16.19 5.17 15.60
CA SER A 109 -15.63 3.97 16.25
C SER A 109 -15.56 2.81 15.25
N LEU A 110 -14.56 1.93 15.40
CA LEU A 110 -14.52 0.66 14.67
C LEU A 110 -15.72 -0.25 15.01
N ASP A 111 -16.30 -0.09 16.20
CA ASP A 111 -17.46 -0.84 16.67
C ASP A 111 -18.79 -0.16 16.28
N ASP A 112 -18.75 1.01 15.63
CA ASP A 112 -19.96 1.59 15.06
C ASP A 112 -20.54 0.64 14.01
N THR A 113 -21.86 0.49 14.02
CA THR A 113 -22.54 -0.20 12.92
C THR A 113 -22.45 0.64 11.66
N VAL A 114 -22.20 -0.01 10.53
CA VAL A 114 -22.17 0.62 9.20
C VAL A 114 -23.52 1.29 8.91
N PHE A 115 -24.61 0.73 9.43
CA PHE A 115 -25.96 1.29 9.36
C PHE A 115 -26.07 2.76 9.84
N LYS A 116 -25.27 3.16 10.83
CA LYS A 116 -25.19 4.55 11.32
C LYS A 116 -24.84 5.53 10.21
N TYR A 117 -24.05 5.09 9.23
CA TYR A 117 -23.55 5.92 8.14
C TYR A 117 -24.29 5.63 6.82
N LEU A 118 -24.58 4.36 6.55
CA LEU A 118 -25.24 3.86 5.35
C LEU A 118 -26.48 3.06 5.77
N PRO A 119 -27.66 3.71 5.95
CA PRO A 119 -28.82 3.13 6.64
C PRO A 119 -29.63 2.14 5.77
N PHE A 120 -28.96 1.11 5.24
CA PHE A 120 -29.56 0.05 4.43
C PHE A 120 -29.60 -1.27 5.20
N LYS A 121 -30.62 -2.10 4.90
CA LYS A 121 -30.91 -3.34 5.65
C LYS A 121 -29.70 -4.28 5.76
N THR A 122 -28.94 -4.41 4.68
CA THR A 122 -27.67 -5.17 4.60
C THR A 122 -26.72 -4.82 5.76
N PHE A 123 -26.59 -3.53 6.09
CA PHE A 123 -25.58 -3.04 7.03
C PHE A 123 -25.99 -3.01 8.51
N LYS A 124 -27.20 -3.47 8.86
CA LYS A 124 -27.78 -3.34 10.21
C LYS A 124 -26.89 -3.89 11.34
N ASN A 125 -26.29 -5.06 11.13
CA ASN A 125 -25.57 -5.80 12.16
C ASN A 125 -24.07 -5.91 11.88
N ILE A 126 -23.56 -5.05 11.00
CA ILE A 126 -22.16 -5.09 10.54
C ILE A 126 -21.46 -3.86 11.10
N THR A 127 -20.34 -4.08 11.78
CA THR A 127 -19.46 -3.02 12.28
C THR A 127 -18.46 -2.60 11.21
N ILE A 128 -17.90 -1.39 11.35
CA ILE A 128 -16.81 -0.93 10.48
C ILE A 128 -15.61 -1.87 10.55
N LYS A 129 -15.28 -2.38 11.75
CA LYS A 129 -14.23 -3.38 11.97
C LYS A 129 -14.42 -4.63 11.10
N GLN A 130 -15.66 -5.11 11.01
CA GLN A 130 -16.01 -6.31 10.24
C GLN A 130 -15.88 -6.11 8.72
N LEU A 131 -16.06 -4.89 8.22
CA LEU A 131 -15.74 -4.58 6.82
C LEU A 131 -14.22 -4.65 6.57
N ILE A 132 -13.42 -4.00 7.43
CA ILE A 132 -11.95 -3.91 7.26
C ILE A 132 -11.28 -5.28 7.35
N ASN A 133 -11.69 -6.11 8.29
CA ASN A 133 -11.07 -7.42 8.52
C ASN A 133 -11.72 -8.57 7.72
N HIS A 134 -12.60 -8.25 6.77
CA HIS A 134 -13.28 -9.24 5.91
C HIS A 134 -14.10 -10.28 6.69
N THR A 135 -14.80 -9.86 7.75
CA THR A 135 -15.71 -10.73 8.53
C THR A 135 -17.15 -10.23 8.52
N SER A 136 -17.52 -9.37 7.57
CA SER A 136 -18.85 -8.75 7.50
C SER A 136 -19.98 -9.75 7.21
N GLY A 137 -19.69 -10.80 6.45
CA GLY A 137 -20.67 -11.78 5.99
C GLY A 137 -21.61 -11.27 4.90
N ILE A 138 -21.29 -10.15 4.24
CA ILE A 138 -22.07 -9.65 3.09
C ILE A 138 -21.65 -10.37 1.81
N GLU A 139 -22.55 -10.40 0.85
CA GLU A 139 -22.24 -10.76 -0.53
C GLU A 139 -21.17 -9.85 -1.12
N ASP A 140 -20.16 -10.41 -1.78
CA ASP A 140 -19.19 -9.61 -2.56
C ASP A 140 -19.87 -9.05 -3.82
N ALA A 141 -19.70 -7.75 -4.04
CA ALA A 141 -20.19 -7.06 -5.22
C ALA A 141 -19.40 -7.42 -6.47
N GLU A 142 -18.13 -7.81 -6.34
CA GLU A 142 -17.25 -8.05 -7.49
C GLU A 142 -17.83 -9.10 -8.47
N ASP A 143 -18.39 -10.21 -7.97
CA ASP A 143 -19.00 -11.25 -8.82
C ASP A 143 -20.19 -10.72 -9.62
N TYR A 144 -21.07 -9.94 -8.97
CA TYR A 144 -22.24 -9.35 -9.63
C TYR A 144 -21.82 -8.33 -10.69
N PHE A 145 -20.91 -7.43 -10.34
CA PHE A 145 -20.47 -6.38 -11.26
C PHE A 145 -19.63 -6.96 -12.40
N GLY A 146 -18.79 -7.97 -12.14
CA GLY A 146 -18.04 -8.67 -13.19
C GLY A 146 -18.93 -9.41 -14.20
N THR A 147 -20.12 -9.84 -13.78
CA THR A 147 -21.03 -10.64 -14.62
C THR A 147 -22.12 -9.80 -15.30
N TYR A 148 -22.73 -8.86 -14.56
CA TYR A 148 -23.97 -8.20 -14.97
C TYR A 148 -23.81 -6.70 -15.25
N TRP A 149 -22.67 -6.09 -14.90
CA TRP A 149 -22.45 -4.68 -15.15
C TRP A 149 -22.12 -4.42 -16.62
N ASP A 150 -22.54 -3.26 -17.10
CA ASP A 150 -22.17 -2.76 -18.42
C ASP A 150 -20.68 -2.39 -18.42
N SER A 151 -19.83 -3.26 -19.00
CA SER A 151 -18.37 -3.10 -19.01
C SER A 151 -17.89 -1.87 -19.77
N THR A 152 -18.77 -1.17 -20.49
CA THR A 152 -18.45 0.13 -21.10
C THR A 152 -18.54 1.30 -20.11
N LYS A 153 -19.04 1.05 -18.89
CA LYS A 153 -19.22 2.05 -17.83
C LYS A 153 -18.34 1.74 -16.64
N ILE A 154 -17.71 2.77 -16.09
CA ILE A 154 -16.99 2.69 -14.83
C ILE A 154 -18.01 2.57 -13.69
N ALA A 155 -17.99 1.45 -12.98
CA ALA A 155 -18.76 1.29 -11.74
C ALA A 155 -18.18 2.16 -10.63
N THR A 156 -19.05 2.84 -9.89
CA THR A 156 -18.66 3.69 -8.76
C THR A 156 -19.02 3.05 -7.43
N ASN A 157 -18.46 3.54 -6.33
CA ASN A 157 -18.88 3.11 -4.98
C ASN A 157 -20.37 3.37 -4.72
N TYR A 158 -20.97 4.36 -5.38
CA TYR A 158 -22.40 4.63 -5.30
C TYR A 158 -23.25 3.57 -6.03
N ASP A 159 -22.75 3.00 -7.13
CA ASP A 159 -23.42 1.90 -7.83
C ASP A 159 -23.43 0.63 -6.97
N VAL A 160 -22.29 0.33 -6.34
CA VAL A 160 -22.17 -0.77 -5.37
C VAL A 160 -23.11 -0.55 -4.18
N LEU A 161 -23.17 0.67 -3.63
CA LEU A 161 -24.10 1.01 -2.56
C LEU A 161 -25.56 0.84 -2.99
N LYS A 162 -25.90 1.29 -4.21
CA LYS A 162 -27.25 1.13 -4.76
C LYS A 162 -27.62 -0.34 -4.86
N TRP A 163 -26.69 -1.18 -5.31
CA TRP A 163 -26.88 -2.61 -5.37
C TRP A 163 -27.09 -3.24 -3.98
N TYR A 164 -26.31 -2.84 -2.96
CA TYR A 164 -26.53 -3.26 -1.57
C TYR A 164 -27.82 -2.70 -0.94
N SER A 165 -28.34 -1.59 -1.45
CA SER A 165 -29.56 -0.96 -0.95
C SER A 165 -30.84 -1.64 -1.43
N ALA A 166 -30.78 -2.34 -2.57
CA ALA A 166 -31.94 -2.93 -3.22
C ALA A 166 -32.57 -4.08 -2.41
N GLU A 167 -31.77 -4.86 -1.70
CA GLU A 167 -32.22 -5.98 -0.88
C GLU A 167 -31.22 -6.32 0.21
N ASN A 168 -31.56 -7.26 1.11
CA ASN A 168 -30.66 -7.69 2.17
C ASN A 168 -29.65 -8.71 1.63
N ARG A 169 -28.39 -8.30 1.47
CA ARG A 169 -27.33 -9.13 0.88
C ARG A 169 -26.40 -9.78 1.91
N ASN A 170 -26.94 -10.22 3.04
CA ASN A 170 -26.15 -10.90 4.07
C ASN A 170 -26.12 -12.40 3.75
N LYS A 171 -24.93 -12.93 3.42
CA LYS A 171 -24.68 -14.36 3.15
C LYS A 171 -24.40 -15.15 4.42
N ASN A 172 -23.63 -14.57 5.34
CA ASN A 172 -23.17 -15.21 6.57
C ASN A 172 -23.51 -14.36 7.81
N ILE A 173 -23.41 -14.96 8.98
CA ILE A 173 -23.53 -14.23 10.24
C ILE A 173 -22.28 -13.36 10.42
N SER A 174 -22.50 -12.05 10.64
CA SER A 174 -21.41 -11.09 10.79
C SER A 174 -20.48 -11.46 11.95
N GLY A 175 -19.17 -11.41 11.70
CA GLY A 175 -18.11 -11.69 12.66
C GLY A 175 -17.75 -13.17 12.82
N GLN A 176 -18.45 -14.10 12.16
CA GLN A 176 -18.18 -15.53 12.36
C GLN A 176 -17.10 -16.11 11.45
N ILE A 177 -17.02 -15.63 10.20
CA ILE A 177 -16.17 -16.22 9.16
C ILE A 177 -15.37 -15.12 8.47
N PHE A 178 -14.10 -15.40 8.18
CA PHE A 178 -13.30 -14.59 7.28
C PHE A 178 -13.60 -14.97 5.83
N GLU A 179 -14.02 -14.00 5.03
CA GLU A 179 -14.23 -14.14 3.60
C GLU A 179 -13.77 -12.85 2.92
N TYR A 180 -12.69 -12.94 2.13
CA TYR A 180 -12.17 -11.79 1.39
C TYR A 180 -13.29 -11.20 0.53
N ASN A 181 -13.47 -9.89 0.61
CA ASN A 181 -14.65 -9.22 0.07
C ASN A 181 -14.32 -7.81 -0.39
N ASN A 182 -14.48 -7.55 -1.69
CA ASN A 182 -14.20 -6.26 -2.31
C ASN A 182 -15.33 -5.27 -2.05
N GLY A 183 -16.59 -5.70 -2.16
CA GLY A 183 -17.76 -4.88 -1.86
C GLY A 183 -17.74 -4.26 -0.45
N ALA A 184 -17.16 -4.97 0.53
CA ALA A 184 -16.93 -4.46 1.87
C ALA A 184 -15.98 -3.25 1.89
N TYR A 185 -14.93 -3.27 1.06
CA TYR A 185 -13.99 -2.16 0.89
C TYR A 185 -14.51 -1.06 -0.03
N GLU A 186 -15.46 -1.36 -0.91
CA GLU A 186 -16.08 -0.40 -1.81
C GLU A 186 -17.08 0.52 -1.09
N VAL A 187 -17.62 0.12 0.06
CA VAL A 187 -18.53 0.97 0.86
C VAL A 187 -17.81 1.81 1.92
N LEU A 188 -16.58 1.46 2.30
CA LEU A 188 -15.77 2.24 3.27
C LEU A 188 -15.50 3.69 2.80
N PRO A 189 -15.16 3.97 1.52
CA PRO A 189 -15.04 5.33 1.00
C PRO A 189 -16.26 6.19 1.28
N LEU A 190 -17.46 5.64 1.13
CA LEU A 190 -18.72 6.39 1.34
C LEU A 190 -18.90 6.81 2.81
N ILE A 191 -18.43 5.98 3.75
CA ILE A 191 -18.38 6.35 5.17
C ILE A 191 -17.38 7.49 5.38
N ILE A 192 -16.18 7.38 4.79
CA ILE A 192 -15.13 8.42 4.87
C ILE A 192 -15.66 9.74 4.34
N GLU A 193 -16.31 9.75 3.16
CA GLU A 193 -16.88 10.96 2.55
C GLU A 193 -17.96 11.58 3.43
N LYS A 194 -18.87 10.75 3.95
CA LYS A 194 -19.97 11.21 4.80
C LYS A 194 -19.49 11.88 6.08
N VAL A 195 -18.46 11.32 6.72
CA VAL A 195 -17.90 11.81 7.99
C VAL A 195 -16.98 13.01 7.76
N SER A 196 -16.11 12.94 6.76
CA SER A 196 -15.10 13.97 6.49
C SER A 196 -15.62 15.18 5.73
N LYS A 197 -16.78 15.05 5.05
CA LYS A 197 -17.33 16.04 4.11
C LYS A 197 -16.39 16.34 2.93
N LYS A 198 -15.54 15.38 2.57
CA LYS A 198 -14.59 15.46 1.46
C LYS A 198 -14.68 14.21 0.61
N ASN A 199 -14.53 14.34 -0.70
CA ASN A 199 -14.47 13.18 -1.58
C ASN A 199 -13.19 12.39 -1.33
N MET A 200 -13.30 11.07 -1.33
CA MET A 200 -12.13 10.21 -1.26
C MET A 200 -11.52 10.10 -2.65
N LYS A 201 -10.35 10.73 -2.84
CA LYS A 201 -9.53 10.51 -4.02
C LYS A 201 -8.40 9.58 -3.63
N ILE A 202 -8.48 8.32 -4.04
CA ILE A 202 -7.29 7.46 -4.08
C ILE A 202 -6.62 7.78 -5.41
N ILE A 203 -5.41 8.33 -5.33
CA ILE A 203 -4.60 8.79 -6.47
C ILE A 203 -4.10 7.58 -7.26
#